data_AF-A0AAU3ZW89-F1
#
_entry.id   AF-A0AAU3ZW89-F1
#
_cell.length_a   1.000
_cell.length_b   1.000
_cell.length_c   1.000
_cell.angle_alpha   90.00
_cell.angle_beta   90.00
_cell.angle_gamma   90.00
#
_symmetry.space_group_name_H-M   'P 1'
#
loop_
_entity.id
_entity.type
_entity.pdbx_description
1 polymer ?
#
loop_
_entity_poly.entity_id
_entity_poly.type
_entity_poly.pdbx_seq_one_letter_code
_entity_poly.pdbx_strand_id
1 'polypeptide(L)' 'MRKLHVIWAVVPVMAFLSTPFLPFVNGPYLWFGVPSVLAWCLLWTAGTTAGLALTDRFALPAGAREDTPETETTA' A
#
# COMPACT_ATOMS: atom_id res chain seq x y z
N MET A 1 4.31 -8.95 -14.43
CA MET A 1 4.27 -7.67 -13.68
C MET A 1 4.17 -7.83 -12.14
N ARG A 2 4.50 -9.00 -11.57
CA ARG A 2 4.42 -9.27 -10.11
C ARG A 2 5.31 -8.33 -9.26
N LYS A 3 6.44 -7.86 -9.81
CA LYS A 3 7.36 -6.93 -9.13
C LYS A 3 6.74 -5.56 -8.82
N LEU A 4 5.84 -5.06 -9.68
CA LEU A 4 5.23 -3.74 -9.51
C LEU A 4 4.29 -3.68 -8.29
N HIS A 5 3.59 -4.76 -8.00
CA HIS A 5 2.69 -4.89 -6.85
C HIS A 5 3.47 -4.85 -5.53
N VAL A 6 4.57 -5.62 -5.45
CA VAL A 6 5.43 -5.64 -4.27
C VAL A 6 6.06 -4.26 -4.03
N ILE A 7 6.48 -3.57 -5.10
CA ILE A 7 7.02 -2.21 -4.98
C ILE A 7 6.00 -1.27 -4.36
N TRP A 8 4.74 -1.29 -4.79
CA TRP A 8 3.68 -0.42 -4.23
C TRP A 8 3.43 -0.64 -2.74
N ALA A 9 3.54 -1.88 -2.25
CA ALA A 9 3.42 -2.19 -0.82
C ALA A 9 4.68 -1.82 0.00
N VAL A 10 5.87 -1.88 -0.61
CA VAL A 10 7.15 -1.61 0.07
C VAL A 10 7.36 -0.11 0.33
N VAL A 11 6.90 0.76 -0.57
CA VAL A 11 7.07 2.22 -0.44
C VAL A 11 6.58 2.76 0.92
N PRO A 12 5.34 2.52 1.38
CA PRO A 12 4.88 3.04 2.68
C PRO A 12 5.66 2.46 3.87
N VAL A 13 6.07 1.19 3.81
CA VAL A 13 6.88 0.56 4.87
C VAL A 13 8.23 1.28 5.02
N MET A 14 8.90 1.54 3.90
CA MET A 14 10.18 2.26 3.89
C MET A 14 10.02 3.71 4.34
N ALA A 15 8.90 4.34 4.02
CA ALA A 15 8.60 5.69 4.49
C ALA A 15 8.41 5.77 6.02
N PHE A 16 7.76 4.77 6.62
CA PHE A 16 7.67 4.69 8.07
C PHE A 16 9.01 4.39 8.73
N LEU A 17 9.81 3.48 8.17
CA LEU A 17 11.16 3.16 8.68
C LEU A 17 12.12 4.34 8.61
N SER A 18 11.92 5.24 7.63
CA SER A 18 12.76 6.43 7.44
C SER A 18 12.39 7.59 8.38
N THR A 19 11.22 7.55 9.03
CA THR A 19 10.73 8.58 9.95
C THR A 19 11.78 9.10 10.96
N PRO A 20 12.54 8.27 11.70
CA PRO A 20 13.53 8.77 12.65
C PRO A 20 14.74 9.50 12.02
N PHE A 21 14.99 9.28 10.73
CA PHE A 21 16.09 9.90 10.00
C PHE A 21 15.70 11.24 9.35
N LEU A 22 14.43 11.63 9.44
CA LEU A 22 13.94 12.85 8.82
C LEU A 22 14.29 14.06 9.70
N PRO A 23 14.87 15.14 9.14
CA PRO A 23 15.26 16.30 9.93
C PRO A 23 14.07 17.00 10.60
N PHE A 24 12.87 16.85 10.03
CA PHE A 24 11.66 17.50 10.53
C PHE A 24 11.04 16.82 11.76
N VAL A 25 11.42 15.59 12.13
CA VAL A 25 10.93 14.98 13.38
C VAL A 25 11.61 15.55 14.63
N ASN A 26 12.81 16.11 14.48
CA ASN A 26 13.62 16.60 15.60
C ASN A 26 13.42 18.10 15.92
N GLY A 27 12.57 18.80 15.16
CA GLY A 27 12.33 20.23 15.35
C GLY A 27 10.84 20.57 15.38
N PRO A 28 10.46 21.77 15.84
CA PRO A 28 9.07 22.24 15.92
C PRO A 28 8.54 22.66 14.53
N TYR A 29 8.61 21.76 13.55
CA TYR A 29 8.13 22.02 12.20
C TYR A 29 6.63 21.73 12.11
N LEU A 30 5.88 22.77 11.72
CA LEU A 30 4.45 22.70 11.46
C LEU A 30 4.20 22.64 9.95
N TRP A 31 3.46 21.64 9.50
CA TRP A 31 2.95 21.53 8.13
C TRP A 31 1.43 21.76 8.15
N PHE A 32 0.93 22.72 7.37
CA PHE A 32 -0.50 23.06 7.35
C PHE A 32 -1.11 23.34 8.75
N GLY A 33 -0.30 23.81 9.70
CA GLY A 33 -0.74 24.07 11.08
C GLY A 33 -0.76 22.85 12.01
N VAL A 34 -0.38 21.66 11.54
CA VAL A 34 -0.20 20.45 12.36
C VAL A 34 1.26 20.04 12.46
N PRO A 35 1.69 19.37 13.55
CA PRO A 35 3.02 18.80 13.66
C PRO A 35 3.39 18.00 12.41
N SER A 36 4.53 18.31 11.80
CA SER A 36 5.02 17.68 10.57
C SER A 36 5.07 16.15 10.65
N VAL A 37 5.36 15.60 11.83
CA VAL A 37 5.32 14.15 12.11
C VAL A 37 3.92 13.57 11.90
N LEU A 38 2.86 14.27 12.36
CA LEU A 38 1.49 13.82 12.16
C LEU A 38 1.08 13.92 10.69
N ALA A 39 1.46 15.01 10.02
CA ALA A 39 1.21 15.16 8.59
C ALA A 39 1.91 14.06 7.77
N TRP A 40 3.15 13.71 8.14
CA TRP A 40 3.90 12.61 7.55
C TRP A 40 3.22 11.26 7.77
N CYS A 41 2.82 10.95 9.00
CA CYS A 41 2.09 9.72 9.31
C CYS A 41 0.78 9.62 8.52
N LEU A 42 0.02 10.71 8.42
CA LEU A 42 -1.23 10.74 7.65
C LEU A 42 -0.99 10.50 6.16
N LEU A 43 0.02 11.16 5.58
CA LEU A 43 0.42 10.99 4.18
C LEU A 43 0.70 9.51 3.88
N TRP A 44 1.50 8.86 4.72
CA TRP A 44 1.91 7.47 4.49
C TRP A 44 0.88 6.43 4.90
N THR A 45 -0.01 6.76 5.83
CA THR A 45 -1.21 5.95 6.11
C THR A 45 -2.12 5.93 4.88
N ALA A 46 -2.42 7.10 4.31
CA ALA A 46 -3.20 7.20 3.08
C ALA A 46 -2.50 6.51 1.89
N GLY A 47 -1.18 6.67 1.78
CA GLY A 47 -0.36 5.96 0.80
C GLY A 47 -0.40 4.44 0.94
N THR A 48 -0.45 3.93 2.18
CA THR A 48 -0.61 2.49 2.45
C THR A 48 -1.98 2.00 1.97
N THR A 49 -3.05 2.71 2.35
CA THR A 49 -4.41 2.37 1.91
C THR A 49 -4.52 2.38 0.38
N ALA A 50 -3.96 3.40 -0.27
CA ALA A 50 -3.95 3.50 -1.72
C ALA A 50 -3.12 2.38 -2.37
N GLY A 51 -1.94 2.05 -1.81
CA GLY A 51 -1.09 0.97 -2.30
C GLY A 51 -1.75 -0.41 -2.21
N LEU A 52 -2.47 -0.67 -1.13
CA LEU A 52 -3.27 -1.88 -0.96
C LEU A 52 -4.43 -1.92 -1.96
N ALA A 53 -5.18 -0.82 -2.11
CA ALA A 53 -6.27 -0.73 -3.06
C ALA A 53 -5.82 -0.89 -4.53
N LEU A 54 -4.65 -0.34 -4.89
CA LEU A 54 -4.04 -0.56 -6.20
C LEU A 54 -3.63 -2.01 -6.41
N THR A 55 -2.99 -2.60 -5.40
CA THR A 55 -2.55 -4.00 -5.46
C THR A 55 -3.73 -4.94 -5.69
N ASP A 56 -4.84 -4.72 -4.99
CA ASP A 56 -6.08 -5.50 -5.16
C ASP A 56 -6.67 -5.33 -6.57
N ARG A 57 -6.79 -4.09 -7.06
CA ARG A 57 -7.30 -3.84 -8.43
C ARG A 57 -6.45 -4.46 -9.54
N PHE A 58 -5.13 -4.52 -9.36
CA PHE A 58 -4.23 -5.11 -10.37
C PHE A 58 -4.02 -6.62 -10.21
N ALA A 59 -4.36 -7.20 -9.05
CA ALA A 59 -4.38 -8.65 -8.86
C ALA A 59 -5.60 -9.33 -9.53
N LEU A 60 -6.64 -8.56 -9.88
CA LEU A 60 -7.91 -9.06 -10.41
C LEU A 60 -7.97 -9.67 -11.84
N PRO A 61 -6.89 -9.85 -12.64
CA PRO A 61 -6.97 -10.66 -13.86
C PRO A 61 -6.65 -12.15 -13.66
N ALA A 62 -6.14 -12.58 -12.50
CA ALA A 62 -5.57 -13.93 -12.33
C ALA A 62 -6.50 -14.94 -11.64
N GLY A 63 -7.57 -14.48 -10.97
CA GLY A 63 -8.53 -15.35 -10.25
C GLY A 63 -9.70 -15.85 -11.10
N ALA A 64 -9.86 -15.40 -12.34
CA ALA A 64 -10.95 -15.81 -13.22
C ALA A 64 -10.75 -17.19 -13.89
N ARG A 65 -9.82 -18.03 -13.38
CA ARG A 65 -9.52 -19.37 -13.92
C ARG A 65 -9.51 -20.46 -12.85
N GLU A 66 -10.39 -20.33 -11.85
CA GLU A 66 -10.74 -21.40 -10.91
C GLU A 66 -12.26 -21.58 -10.82
N ASP A 67 -12.96 -21.49 -11.96
CA ASP A 67 -14.28 -22.10 -12.13
C ASP A 67 -14.16 -23.05 -13.32
N THR A 68 -13.52 -24.21 -13.10
CA THR A 68 -13.71 -25.34 -14.01
C THR A 68 -15.09 -25.90 -13.66
N PRO A 69 -16.06 -25.92 -14.58
CA PRO A 69 -17.34 -26.57 -14.32
C PRO A 69 -17.05 -28.05 -14.11
N GLU A 70 -17.23 -28.52 -12.87
CA GLU A 70 -17.27 -29.96 -12.61
C GLU A 70 -18.40 -30.52 -13.46
N THR A 71 -17.97 -31.13 -14.55
CA THR A 71 -18.82 -31.86 -15.47
C THR A 71 -19.16 -33.14 -14.74
N GLU A 72 -20.19 -33.11 -13.90
CA GLU A 72 -20.83 -34.31 -13.38
C GLU A 72 -21.61 -34.97 -14.54
N THR A 73 -20.83 -35.62 -15.41
CA THR A 73 -21.27 -36.75 -16.23
C THR A 73 -21.23 -38.00 -15.33
N THR A 74 -22.16 -38.93 -15.59
CA THR A 74 -22.38 -40.28 -14.98
C THR A 74 -23.50 -40.24 -13.92
N ALA A 75 -24.70 -40.81 -14.08
CA ALA A 75 -25.23 -41.86 -14.95
C ALA A 75 -26.75 -41.71 -15.17
#